data_AF-A0A423U6Z5-F1
#
_entry.id   AF-A0A423U6Z5-F1
#
_cell.length_a   1.000
_cell.length_b   1.000
_cell.length_c   1.000
_cell.angle_alpha   90.00
_cell.angle_beta   90.00
_cell.angle_gamma   90.00
#
_symmetry.space_group_name_H-M   'P 1'
#
loop_
_entity.id
_entity.type
_entity.pdbx_description
1 polymer ?
#
loop_
_entity_poly.entity_id
_entity_poly.type
_entity_poly.pdbx_seq_one_letter_code
_entity_poly.pdbx_strand_id
1 'polypeptide(L)'
;MEMKKKDFGTLGSGLWFAPANQTVHFFAGVFPFKFRMSDFEDLVAQTEGTEVRVTATVGDAYWDVAQSGFSSTRIFSASINLEFLGDSPQVFRPAMPFKFYLSATQQDGSKIPEWRLARHRLLVTPEVTLNTGERRKLISRTRTSRWNSKSRP
;
A
#
# COMPACT_ATOMS: atom_id res chain seq x y z
N MET A 1 31.59 24.48 1.06
CA MET A 1 31.01 25.83 0.89
C MET A 1 29.52 25.65 0.72
N GLU A 2 28.74 26.29 1.57
CA GLU A 2 27.30 26.06 1.74
C GLU A 2 26.50 26.63 0.55
N MET A 3 25.74 25.77 -0.14
CA MET A 3 24.67 26.20 -1.04
C MET A 3 23.37 25.52 -0.62
N LYS A 4 22.66 26.19 0.29
CA LYS A 4 21.23 25.96 0.49
C LYS A 4 20.47 26.77 -0.56
N LYS A 5 20.03 26.11 -1.62
CA LYS A 5 18.89 26.57 -2.40
C LYS A 5 17.69 25.69 -2.04
N LYS A 6 16.87 26.17 -1.10
CA LYS A 6 15.55 25.60 -0.82
C LYS A 6 14.61 26.10 -1.91
N ASP A 7 14.61 25.43 -3.06
CA ASP A 7 13.60 25.69 -4.08
C ASP A 7 12.25 25.15 -3.56
N PHE A 8 11.35 26.07 -3.23
CA PHE A 8 9.96 25.81 -2.88
C PHE A 8 9.23 25.34 -4.14
N GLY A 9 9.13 24.03 -4.32
CA GLY A 9 8.38 23.42 -5.41
C GLY A 9 6.90 23.26 -5.07
N THR A 10 6.05 24.13 -5.60
CA THR A 10 4.59 24.03 -5.56
C THR A 10 4.13 22.85 -6.42
N LEU A 11 3.65 21.76 -5.81
CA LEU A 11 2.97 20.68 -6.52
C LEU A 11 1.45 20.79 -6.31
N GLY A 12 0.78 21.47 -7.25
CA GLY A 12 -0.60 21.20 -7.69
C GLY A 12 -1.78 21.37 -6.71
N SER A 13 -1.54 21.53 -5.41
CA SER A 13 -2.57 21.85 -4.42
C SER A 13 -1.90 22.65 -3.33
N GLY A 14 -2.50 23.77 -2.90
CA GLY A 14 -1.90 24.79 -2.03
C GLY A 14 -1.61 24.36 -0.58
N LEU A 15 -1.18 23.12 -0.36
CA LEU A 15 -0.71 22.62 0.92
C LEU A 15 0.81 22.74 1.00
N TRP A 16 1.27 23.56 1.94
CA TRP A 16 2.68 23.78 2.22
C TRP A 16 3.23 22.59 3.01
N PHE A 17 3.93 21.67 2.34
CA PHE A 17 4.66 20.59 3.02
C PHE A 17 6.11 21.01 3.25
N ALA A 18 6.60 20.88 4.49
CA ALA A 18 7.99 21.17 4.80
C ALA A 18 8.89 20.09 4.16
N PRO A 19 9.89 20.46 3.34
CA PRO A 19 10.78 19.48 2.74
C PRO A 19 11.72 18.90 3.80
N ALA A 20 11.73 17.59 3.97
CA ALA A 20 12.78 16.89 4.69
C ALA A 20 14.08 16.95 3.86
N ASN A 21 15.10 17.64 4.39
CA ASN A 21 16.38 17.84 3.69
C ASN A 21 17.50 17.07 4.40
N GLN A 22 18.23 16.25 3.64
CA GLN A 22 19.44 15.58 4.09
C GLN A 22 20.61 16.00 3.18
N THR A 23 21.69 16.52 3.77
CA THR A 23 22.88 16.95 3.04
C THR A 23 24.02 15.96 3.29
N VAL A 24 24.77 15.64 2.23
CA VAL A 24 25.93 14.74 2.26
C VAL A 24 27.13 15.47 1.66
N HIS A 25 28.28 15.41 2.34
CA HIS A 25 29.48 16.13 1.90
C HIS A 25 30.39 15.31 0.98
N PHE A 26 30.39 13.99 1.10
CA PHE A 26 31.22 13.09 0.29
C PHE A 26 30.33 12.09 -0.44
N PHE A 27 30.29 12.20 -1.77
CA PHE A 27 29.48 11.34 -2.63
C PHE A 27 30.40 10.45 -3.47
N ALA A 28 30.47 9.16 -3.14
CA ALA A 28 31.25 8.16 -3.87
C ALA A 28 30.39 7.42 -4.91
N GLY A 29 29.62 8.16 -5.71
CA GLY A 29 28.80 7.63 -6.81
C GLY A 29 27.44 7.07 -6.41
N VAL A 30 27.28 6.46 -5.23
CA VAL A 30 25.98 5.99 -4.72
C VAL A 30 25.82 6.34 -3.25
N PHE A 31 24.65 6.85 -2.88
CA PHE A 31 24.30 7.14 -1.48
C PHE A 31 22.93 6.54 -1.11
N PRO A 32 22.89 5.53 -0.22
CA PRO A 32 21.63 4.99 0.26
C PRO A 32 21.00 5.94 1.29
N PHE A 33 19.83 6.49 0.99
CA PHE A 33 19.04 7.26 1.96
C PHE A 33 17.90 6.39 2.52
N LYS A 34 17.49 6.69 3.75
CA LYS A 34 16.36 6.04 4.43
C LYS A 34 15.57 7.10 5.18
N PHE A 35 14.27 7.14 4.94
CA PHE A 35 13.33 7.96 5.70
C PHE A 35 12.37 7.05 6.44
N ARG A 36 12.06 7.36 7.70
CA ARG A 36 11.07 6.58 8.45
C ARG A 36 9.67 7.03 8.06
N MET A 37 8.73 6.10 8.07
CA MET A 37 7.33 6.42 7.74
C MET A 37 6.73 7.43 8.72
N SER A 38 7.14 7.36 10.00
CA SER A 38 6.77 8.33 11.04
C SER A 38 7.11 9.77 10.67
N ASP A 39 8.25 9.99 10.00
CA ASP A 39 8.69 11.35 9.64
C ASP A 39 7.76 11.98 8.58
N PHE A 40 6.98 11.16 7.85
CA PHE A 40 5.97 11.63 6.89
C PHE A 40 4.57 11.77 7.50
N GLU A 41 4.25 10.99 8.54
CA GLU A 41 2.98 11.11 9.28
C GLU A 41 2.85 12.50 9.92
N ASP A 42 3.96 13.05 10.42
CA ASP A 42 4.01 14.42 10.96
C ASP A 42 3.84 15.51 9.88
N LEU A 43 4.19 15.20 8.62
CA LEU A 43 4.17 16.15 7.51
C LEU A 43 2.83 16.14 6.76
N VAL A 44 2.11 15.02 6.72
CA VAL A 44 0.91 14.84 5.90
C VAL A 44 -0.23 14.28 6.74
N ALA A 45 -1.35 15.02 6.80
CA ALA A 45 -2.54 14.61 7.56
C ALA A 45 -3.17 13.28 7.09
N GLN A 46 -3.00 12.94 5.80
CA GLN A 46 -3.42 11.67 5.21
C GLN A 46 -2.31 11.13 4.33
N THR A 47 -1.70 10.04 4.76
CA THR A 47 -0.58 9.38 4.07
C THR A 47 -1.04 8.52 2.88
N GLU A 48 -2.29 8.06 2.90
CA GLU A 48 -2.82 7.14 1.91
C GLU A 48 -3.06 7.85 0.57
N GLY A 49 -2.40 7.36 -0.48
CA GLY A 49 -2.53 7.91 -1.82
C GLY A 49 -1.68 9.16 -2.08
N THR A 50 -0.83 9.57 -1.14
CA THR A 50 0.09 10.70 -1.30
C THR A 50 1.26 10.34 -2.22
N GLU A 51 1.58 11.24 -3.15
CA GLU A 51 2.79 11.13 -3.97
C GLU A 51 3.95 11.83 -3.25
N VAL A 52 5.05 11.10 -3.07
CA VAL A 52 6.31 11.59 -2.53
C VAL A 52 7.30 11.74 -3.67
N ARG A 53 7.83 12.96 -3.81
CA ARG A 53 8.90 13.26 -4.76
C ARG A 53 10.21 13.49 -4.01
N VAL A 54 11.20 12.66 -4.33
CA VAL A 54 12.57 12.81 -3.84
C VAL A 54 13.37 13.53 -4.92
N THR A 55 13.90 14.71 -4.59
CA THR A 55 14.78 15.49 -5.46
C THR A 55 16.19 15.44 -4.91
N ALA A 56 17.14 15.03 -5.73
CA ALA A 56 18.56 14.99 -5.39
C ALA A 56 19.31 15.99 -6.27
N THR A 57 20.12 16.84 -5.64
CA THR A 57 21.02 17.76 -6.33
C THR A 57 22.44 17.39 -5.93
N VAL A 58 23.26 17.03 -6.92
CA VAL A 58 24.67 16.67 -6.73
C VAL A 58 25.52 17.75 -7.39
N GLY A 59 26.44 18.33 -6.63
CA GLY A 59 27.38 19.33 -7.11
C GLY A 59 28.81 18.81 -7.06
N ASP A 60 29.57 19.06 -8.13
CA ASP A 60 31.03 18.91 -8.13
C ASP A 60 31.69 20.24 -7.76
N ALA A 61 32.44 20.25 -6.66
CA ALA A 61 33.13 21.44 -6.18
C ALA A 61 34.34 21.83 -7.05
N TYR A 62 34.90 20.91 -7.84
CA TYR A 62 36.05 21.18 -8.70
C TYR A 62 35.63 21.87 -10.01
N TRP A 63 34.50 21.46 -10.58
CA TRP A 63 34.00 21.97 -11.87
C TRP A 63 32.86 22.99 -11.76
N ASP A 64 32.40 23.30 -10.54
CA ASP A 64 31.25 24.19 -10.26
C ASP A 64 29.97 23.78 -11.04
N VAL A 65 29.82 22.47 -11.26
CA VAL A 65 28.67 21.89 -11.98
C VAL A 65 27.74 21.26 -10.96
N ALA A 66 26.45 21.59 -11.04
CA ALA A 66 25.40 20.95 -10.28
C ALA A 66 24.38 20.27 -11.21
N GLN A 67 24.06 19.02 -10.92
CA GLN A 67 23.04 18.25 -11.64
C GLN A 67 21.94 17.81 -10.67
N SER A 68 20.69 18.00 -11.07
CA SER A 68 19.52 17.60 -10.29
C SER A 68 18.79 16.43 -10.95
N GLY A 69 18.38 15.45 -10.16
CA GLY A 69 17.50 14.36 -10.55
C GLY A 69 16.31 14.26 -9.60
N PHE A 70 15.24 13.59 -10.04
CA PHE A 70 14.09 13.33 -9.17
C PHE A 70 13.54 11.92 -9.37
N SER A 71 12.90 11.41 -8.32
CA SER A 71 12.14 10.16 -8.35
C SER A 71 10.83 10.37 -7.61
N SER A 72 9.72 9.90 -8.18
CA SER A 72 8.39 9.94 -7.57
C SER A 72 7.96 8.55 -7.15
N THR A 73 7.31 8.44 -6.00
CA THR A 73 6.68 7.23 -5.52
C THR A 73 5.37 7.55 -4.81
N ARG A 74 4.47 6.58 -4.69
CA ARG A 74 3.17 6.77 -4.04
C ARG A 74 3.08 5.89 -2.81
N ILE A 75 2.59 6.47 -1.72
CA ILE A 75 2.38 5.73 -0.48
C ILE A 75 0.99 5.11 -0.49
N PHE A 76 0.94 3.80 -0.26
CA PHE A 76 -0.31 3.05 -0.13
C PHE A 76 -0.42 2.51 1.29
N SER A 77 -1.66 2.45 1.80
CA SER A 77 -1.92 1.81 3.07
C SER A 77 -1.63 0.31 2.98
N ALA A 78 -1.27 -0.28 4.10
CA ALA A 78 -1.10 -1.72 4.21
C ALA A 78 -2.45 -2.47 4.26
N SER A 79 -3.51 -1.94 3.65
CA SER A 79 -4.82 -2.60 3.61
C SER A 79 -4.85 -3.73 2.57
N ILE A 80 -5.70 -4.73 2.84
CA ILE A 80 -5.95 -5.86 1.94
C ILE A 80 -7.34 -5.70 1.38
N ASN A 81 -7.44 -5.68 0.06
CA ASN A 81 -8.70 -5.73 -0.67
C ASN A 81 -9.10 -7.19 -0.89
N LEU A 82 -10.36 -7.51 -0.58
CA LEU A 82 -10.93 -8.85 -0.74
C LEU A 82 -12.08 -8.76 -1.74
N GLU A 83 -12.03 -9.59 -2.77
CA GLU A 83 -13.04 -9.62 -3.83
C GLU A 83 -13.51 -11.05 -4.07
N PHE A 84 -14.82 -11.27 -4.09
CA PHE A 84 -15.38 -12.57 -4.45
C PHE A 84 -15.28 -12.77 -5.95
N LEU A 85 -14.65 -13.87 -6.35
CA LEU A 85 -14.54 -14.25 -7.75
C LEU A 85 -15.79 -15.01 -8.16
N GLY A 86 -16.38 -14.57 -9.28
CA GLY A 86 -17.55 -15.19 -9.91
C GLY A 86 -18.74 -14.25 -10.01
N ASP A 87 -19.77 -14.69 -10.73
CA ASP A 87 -20.99 -13.91 -10.89
C ASP A 87 -21.72 -13.72 -9.57
N SER A 88 -22.26 -12.53 -9.36
CA SER A 88 -23.18 -12.21 -8.26
C SER A 88 -24.51 -11.77 -8.89
N PRO A 89 -25.63 -12.47 -8.64
CA PRO A 89 -25.87 -13.45 -7.59
C PRO A 89 -25.47 -14.90 -7.94
N GLN A 90 -24.82 -15.60 -7.00
CA GLN A 90 -24.60 -17.05 -7.11
C GLN A 90 -25.84 -17.82 -6.63
N VAL A 91 -26.48 -18.57 -7.54
CA VAL A 91 -27.58 -19.46 -7.20
C VAL A 91 -27.03 -20.76 -6.62
N PHE A 92 -27.32 -21.03 -5.35
CA PHE A 92 -26.97 -22.28 -4.69
C PHE A 92 -28.20 -23.15 -4.47
N ARG A 93 -28.02 -24.48 -4.54
CA ARG A 93 -29.07 -25.42 -4.18
C ARG A 93 -29.04 -25.68 -2.67
N PRO A 94 -30.20 -25.75 -2.00
CA PRO A 94 -30.28 -26.14 -0.59
C PRO A 94 -29.57 -27.48 -0.33
N ALA A 95 -28.90 -27.59 0.82
CA ALA A 95 -28.16 -28.77 1.27
C ALA A 95 -26.95 -29.21 0.41
N MET A 96 -26.57 -28.45 -0.62
CA MET A 96 -25.34 -28.72 -1.37
C MET A 96 -24.15 -27.91 -0.84
N PRO A 97 -22.96 -28.53 -0.68
CA PRO A 97 -21.73 -27.78 -0.43
C PRO A 97 -21.46 -26.82 -1.60
N PHE A 98 -21.24 -25.55 -1.28
CA PHE A 98 -20.84 -24.53 -2.26
C PHE A 98 -19.39 -24.12 -2.03
N LYS A 99 -18.71 -23.72 -3.11
CA LYS A 99 -17.33 -23.22 -3.09
C LYS A 99 -17.34 -21.80 -3.62
N PHE A 100 -16.72 -20.89 -2.89
CA PHE A 100 -16.45 -19.54 -3.32
C PHE A 100 -14.94 -19.36 -3.41
N TYR A 101 -14.51 -18.57 -4.39
CA TYR A 101 -13.12 -18.16 -4.52
C TYR A 101 -13.02 -16.69 -4.14
N LEU A 102 -12.00 -16.36 -3.37
CA LEU A 102 -11.74 -15.00 -2.91
C LEU A 102 -10.37 -14.59 -3.44
N SER A 103 -10.32 -13.47 -4.15
CA SER A 103 -9.09 -12.79 -4.49
C SER A 103 -8.70 -11.86 -3.36
N ALA A 104 -7.42 -11.88 -2.99
CA ALA A 104 -6.86 -10.99 -1.99
C ALA A 104 -5.69 -10.23 -2.62
N THR A 105 -5.83 -8.91 -2.73
CA THR A 105 -4.82 -8.02 -3.30
C THR A 105 -4.45 -6.95 -2.29
N GLN A 106 -3.23 -6.41 -2.40
CA GLN A 106 -2.89 -5.20 -1.68
C GLN A 106 -3.57 -4.00 -2.35
N GLN A 107 -3.67 -2.88 -1.66
CA GLN A 107 -4.37 -1.69 -2.16
C GLN A 107 -3.79 -1.14 -3.48
N ASP A 108 -2.50 -1.36 -3.72
CA ASP A 108 -1.81 -1.03 -4.97
C ASP A 108 -2.10 -2.02 -6.12
N GLY A 109 -2.91 -3.06 -5.86
CA GLY A 109 -3.20 -4.15 -6.79
C GLY A 109 -2.12 -5.23 -6.84
N SER A 110 -1.03 -5.09 -6.07
CA SER A 110 0.03 -6.08 -6.05
C SER A 110 -0.37 -7.36 -5.31
N LYS A 111 0.35 -8.44 -5.59
CA LYS A 111 0.13 -9.74 -4.94
C LYS A 111 0.59 -9.66 -3.48
N ILE A 112 -0.27 -10.10 -2.58
CA ILE A 112 0.07 -10.17 -1.15
C ILE A 112 1.14 -11.25 -0.95
N PRO A 113 2.26 -10.94 -0.27
CA PRO A 113 3.30 -11.93 -0.05
C PRO A 113 2.87 -13.01 0.93
N GLU A 114 3.31 -14.25 0.71
CA GLU A 114 2.84 -15.42 1.47
C GLU A 114 3.11 -15.33 2.97
N TRP A 115 4.24 -14.75 3.38
CA TRP A 115 4.61 -14.59 4.79
C TRP A 115 3.60 -13.73 5.56
N ARG A 116 2.91 -12.83 4.87
CA ARG A 116 1.89 -11.97 5.44
C ARG A 116 0.59 -12.74 5.63
N LEU A 117 0.15 -13.48 4.61
CA LEU A 117 -1.05 -14.32 4.67
C LEU A 117 -0.92 -15.45 5.70
N ALA A 118 0.28 -16.02 5.87
CA ALA A 118 0.54 -17.12 6.80
C ALA A 118 0.26 -16.77 8.27
N ARG A 119 0.34 -15.48 8.64
CA ARG A 119 0.11 -14.99 10.01
C ARG A 119 -1.33 -14.53 10.26
N HIS A 120 -2.14 -14.42 9.21
CA HIS A 120 -3.51 -13.92 9.31
C HIS A 120 -4.54 -15.04 9.17
N ARG A 121 -5.75 -14.81 9.70
CA ARG A 121 -6.87 -15.74 9.64
C ARG A 121 -8.04 -15.07 8.94
N LEU A 122 -8.61 -15.76 7.97
CA LEU A 122 -9.87 -15.35 7.34
C LEU A 122 -11.05 -15.85 8.18
N LEU A 123 -11.90 -14.94 8.61
CA LEU A 123 -13.18 -15.25 9.25
C LEU A 123 -14.30 -14.97 8.26
N VAL A 124 -15.08 -16.00 7.91
CA VAL A 124 -16.23 -15.88 7.02
C VAL A 124 -17.50 -15.98 7.86
N THR A 125 -18.30 -14.91 7.84
CA THR A 125 -19.59 -14.84 8.54
C THR A 125 -20.72 -14.81 7.52
N PRO A 126 -21.46 -15.92 7.35
CA PRO A 126 -22.63 -15.94 6.48
C PRO A 126 -23.80 -15.19 7.13
N GLU A 127 -24.40 -14.29 6.36
CA GLU A 127 -25.61 -13.54 6.73
C GLU A 127 -26.67 -13.76 5.65
N VAL A 128 -27.89 -14.10 6.08
CA VAL A 128 -29.02 -14.30 5.17
C VAL A 128 -30.01 -13.17 5.38
N THR A 129 -30.42 -12.54 4.29
CA THR A 129 -31.56 -11.60 4.27
C THR A 129 -32.75 -12.33 3.65
N LEU A 130 -33.81 -12.50 4.43
CA LEU A 130 -35.05 -13.14 3.97
C LEU A 130 -35.93 -12.12 3.24
N ASN A 131 -36.87 -12.59 2.40
CA ASN A 131 -37.85 -11.72 1.74
C ASN A 131 -38.74 -10.94 2.73
N THR A 132 -38.81 -11.40 3.99
CA THR A 132 -39.47 -10.71 5.10
C THR A 132 -38.69 -9.50 5.62
N GLY A 133 -37.52 -9.20 5.05
CA GLY A 133 -36.60 -8.16 5.50
C GLY A 133 -35.74 -8.55 6.70
N GLU A 134 -35.96 -9.73 7.27
CA GLU A 134 -35.22 -10.20 8.43
C GLU A 134 -33.80 -10.63 8.04
N ARG A 135 -32.80 -10.06 8.71
CA ARG A 135 -31.40 -10.48 8.60
C ARG A 135 -31.06 -11.45 9.71
N ARG A 136 -30.60 -12.65 9.36
CA ARG A 136 -30.14 -13.66 10.30
C ARG A 136 -28.69 -14.01 10.02
N LYS A 137 -27.82 -13.80 11.01
CA LYS A 137 -26.46 -14.36 11.00
C LYS A 137 -26.57 -15.86 11.19
N LEU A 138 -26.03 -16.62 10.24
CA LEU A 138 -25.96 -18.06 10.36
C LEU A 138 -24.74 -18.44 11.20
N ILE A 139 -24.91 -19.44 12.06
CA ILE A 139 -23.81 -20.02 12.82
C ILE A 139 -22.88 -20.71 11.83
N SER A 140 -21.74 -20.08 11.51
CA SER A 140 -20.71 -20.77 10.73
C SER A 140 -19.96 -21.71 11.67
N ARG A 141 -19.99 -23.02 11.38
CA ARG A 141 -18.96 -23.93 11.90
C ARG A 141 -17.65 -23.49 11.26
N THR A 142 -16.90 -22.65 11.96
CA THR A 142 -15.67 -22.06 11.43
C THR A 142 -14.66 -23.17 11.16
N ARG A 143 -14.53 -23.57 9.89
CA ARG A 143 -13.40 -24.36 9.44
C ARG A 143 -12.29 -23.38 9.10
N THR A 144 -11.33 -23.24 10.01
CA THR A 144 -10.13 -22.44 9.79
C THR A 144 -9.44 -22.95 8.52
N SER A 145 -9.43 -22.15 7.45
CA SER A 145 -8.61 -22.46 6.28
C SER A 145 -7.20 -21.97 6.54
N ARG A 146 -6.23 -22.89 6.51
CA ARG A 146 -4.81 -22.57 6.51
C ARG A 146 -4.39 -22.35 5.06
N TRP A 147 -3.71 -21.25 4.77
CA TRP A 147 -3.17 -20.98 3.44
C TRP A 147 -2.26 -22.13 2.99
N ASN A 148 -2.47 -22.62 1.78
CA ASN A 148 -1.67 -23.67 1.15
C ASN A 148 -1.22 -23.15 -0.22
N SER A 149 0.07 -22.81 -0.35
CA SER A 149 0.66 -22.17 -1.53
C SER A 149 0.93 -23.11 -2.71
N LYS A 150 0.36 -24.33 -2.73
CA LYS A 150 0.49 -25.24 -3.87
C LYS A 150 -0.48 -24.88 -5.01
N SER A 151 -0.22 -23.79 -5.70
CA SER A 151 -0.59 -23.66 -7.12
C SER A 151 0.64 -24.02 -7.96
N ARG A 152 0.57 -25.22 -8.57
CA ARG A 152 1.54 -25.74 -9.56
C ARG A 152 1.42 -24.95 -10.89
N PRO A 153 2.46 -24.97 -11.74
CA PRO A 153 2.82 -23.90 -12.68
C PRO A 153 1.77 -23.58 -13.74
#